data_AF-A0A7C5XKX8-F1
#
_entry.id   AF-A0A7C5XKX8-F1
#
_cell.length_a   1.000
_cell.length_b   1.000
_cell.length_c   1.000
_cell.angle_alpha   90.00
_cell.angle_beta   90.00
_cell.angle_gamma   90.00
#
_symmetry.space_group_name_H-M   'P 1'
#
loop_
_entity.id
_entity.type
_entity.pdbx_description
1 polymer ?
#
loop_
_entity_poly.entity_id
_entity_poly.type
_entity_poly.pdbx_seq_one_letter_code
_entity_poly.pdbx_strand_id
1 'polypeptide(L)'
;IPFNNRGLGFGWGKNRPEPRKRPSHTLSILMAERKGETVIIGCSAGELRPQVQTQVFEYYADYMLEIDEAVYAPRFVLSGATFVVERRLGGIFTAGDYMTPEVGIVQALKKTDNGYIAVADPRSEGVALSLA
;
A
#
# COMPACT_ATOMS: atom_id res chain seq x y z
N ILE A 1 0.82 27.43 7.60
CA ILE A 1 0.03 26.42 6.86
C ILE A 1 0.95 25.80 5.81
N PRO A 2 1.27 24.50 5.88
CA PRO A 2 2.05 23.85 4.83
C PRO A 2 1.19 23.69 3.57
N PHE A 3 1.66 24.19 2.44
CA PHE A 3 1.02 23.96 1.15
C PHE A 3 1.60 22.70 0.49
N ASN A 4 0.77 21.97 -0.23
CA ASN A 4 1.20 20.78 -0.96
C ASN A 4 1.88 21.16 -2.28
N ASN A 5 2.73 20.27 -2.80
CA ASN A 5 3.35 20.35 -4.12
C ASN A 5 2.61 19.47 -5.16
N ARG A 6 1.29 19.24 -5.01
CA ARG A 6 0.53 18.29 -5.85
C ARG A 6 0.61 18.59 -7.35
N GLY A 7 0.81 19.86 -7.72
CA GLY A 7 1.05 20.28 -9.10
C GLY A 7 2.21 19.56 -9.80
N LEU A 8 3.17 19.00 -9.06
CA LEU A 8 4.25 18.16 -9.60
C LEU A 8 3.72 16.91 -10.35
N GLY A 9 2.50 16.47 -10.07
CA GLY A 9 1.88 15.35 -10.77
C GLY A 9 1.44 15.65 -12.21
N PHE A 10 1.52 16.90 -12.68
CA PHE A 10 1.30 17.19 -14.10
C PHE A 10 2.47 16.67 -14.95
N GLY A 11 2.17 16.29 -16.19
CA GLY A 11 3.16 15.85 -17.15
C GLY A 11 2.82 16.37 -18.55
N TRP A 12 2.93 15.51 -19.56
CA TRP A 12 2.64 15.85 -20.94
C TRP A 12 1.30 15.28 -21.41
N GLY A 13 0.86 15.69 -22.61
CA GLY A 13 -0.36 15.17 -23.22
C GLY A 13 -1.62 15.46 -22.40
N LYS A 14 -2.46 14.44 -22.17
CA LYS A 14 -3.73 14.58 -21.43
C LYS A 14 -3.53 15.06 -19.99
N ASN A 15 -2.37 14.83 -19.39
CA ASN A 15 -2.03 15.25 -18.03
C ASN A 15 -1.20 16.55 -18.00
N ARG A 16 -1.23 17.38 -19.05
CA ARG A 16 -0.59 18.70 -19.04
C ARG A 16 -1.30 19.70 -18.10
N PRO A 17 -0.59 20.67 -17.53
CA PRO A 17 -1.16 21.68 -16.63
C PRO A 17 -2.13 22.61 -17.37
N GLU A 18 -3.33 22.80 -16.82
CA GLU A 18 -4.37 23.69 -17.36
C GLU A 18 -5.11 24.39 -16.20
N PRO A 19 -5.64 25.61 -16.38
CA PRO A 19 -6.37 26.33 -15.33
C PRO A 19 -7.51 25.48 -14.75
N ARG A 20 -7.56 25.37 -13.41
CA ARG A 20 -8.55 24.59 -12.65
C ARG A 20 -8.52 23.07 -12.89
N LYS A 21 -7.56 22.54 -13.65
CA LYS A 21 -7.37 21.10 -13.81
C LYS A 21 -6.65 20.52 -12.60
N ARG A 22 -6.96 19.27 -12.27
CA ARG A 22 -6.25 18.49 -11.24
C ARG A 22 -5.25 17.55 -11.92
N PRO A 23 -4.00 17.44 -11.41
CA PRO A 23 -3.02 16.51 -11.96
C PRO A 23 -3.44 15.06 -11.70
N SER A 24 -2.86 14.13 -12.45
CA SER A 24 -2.94 12.71 -12.14
C SER A 24 -2.57 12.46 -10.68
N HIS A 25 -3.36 11.63 -10.00
CA HIS A 25 -3.22 11.44 -8.57
C HIS A 25 -2.79 10.02 -8.25
N THR A 26 -1.82 9.92 -7.34
CA THR A 26 -1.32 8.64 -6.85
C THR A 26 -2.10 8.10 -5.66
N LEU A 27 -3.09 8.83 -5.10
CA LEU A 27 -3.79 8.39 -3.89
C LEU A 27 -4.83 7.36 -4.31
N SER A 28 -4.71 6.16 -3.76
CA SER A 28 -5.60 5.04 -4.00
C SER A 28 -5.84 4.30 -2.70
N ILE A 29 -7.04 3.73 -2.58
CA ILE A 29 -7.39 2.75 -1.57
C ILE A 29 -7.92 1.55 -2.34
N LEU A 30 -7.44 0.35 -2.03
CA LEU A 30 -8.00 -0.88 -2.57
C LEU A 30 -9.10 -1.34 -1.61
N MET A 31 -10.28 -1.60 -2.14
CA MET A 31 -11.39 -2.21 -1.42
C MET A 31 -11.87 -3.42 -2.20
N ALA A 32 -12.00 -4.56 -1.52
CA ALA A 32 -12.49 -5.80 -2.09
C ALA A 32 -13.58 -6.39 -1.20
N GLU A 33 -14.60 -6.98 -1.82
CA GLU A 33 -15.75 -7.57 -1.12
C GLU A 33 -16.06 -8.97 -1.65
N ARG A 34 -16.31 -9.91 -0.74
CA ARG A 34 -16.72 -11.27 -1.08
C ARG A 34 -17.51 -11.90 0.05
N LYS A 35 -18.74 -12.37 -0.24
CA LYS A 35 -19.55 -13.18 0.69
C LYS A 35 -19.65 -12.64 2.13
N GLY A 36 -19.99 -11.36 2.30
CA GLY A 36 -20.13 -10.73 3.62
C GLY A 36 -18.81 -10.27 4.25
N GLU A 37 -17.69 -10.47 3.57
CA GLU A 37 -16.39 -9.97 3.96
C GLU A 37 -15.98 -8.77 3.11
N THR A 38 -15.41 -7.76 3.75
CA THR A 38 -14.84 -6.57 3.11
C THR A 38 -13.40 -6.40 3.59
N VAL A 39 -12.47 -6.20 2.67
CA VAL A 39 -11.08 -5.83 2.97
C VAL A 39 -10.78 -4.46 2.37
N ILE A 40 -10.18 -3.58 3.17
CA ILE A 40 -9.72 -2.24 2.81
C ILE A 40 -8.21 -2.19 3.02
N ILE A 41 -7.45 -1.81 2.00
CA ILE A 41 -5.98 -1.69 2.03
C ILE A 41 -5.58 -0.28 1.57
N GLY A 42 -5.14 0.52 2.54
CA GLY A 42 -4.53 1.83 2.32
C GLY A 42 -3.02 1.75 2.42
N CYS A 43 -2.30 2.58 1.67
CA CYS A 43 -0.83 2.58 1.71
C CYS A 43 -0.23 3.98 1.52
N SER A 44 0.85 4.28 2.24
CA SER A 44 1.76 5.38 1.94
C SER A 44 2.93 4.86 1.09
N ALA A 45 2.87 5.08 -0.23
CA ALA A 45 3.93 4.66 -1.17
C ALA A 45 3.98 5.48 -2.47
N GLY A 46 3.39 6.67 -2.50
CA GLY A 46 3.36 7.48 -3.73
C GLY A 46 2.78 6.72 -4.93
N GLU A 47 3.52 6.70 -6.04
CA GLU A 47 3.19 5.96 -7.27
C GLU A 47 3.32 4.43 -7.16
N LEU A 48 3.99 3.93 -6.13
CA LEU A 48 4.19 2.49 -5.91
C LEU A 48 2.97 1.84 -5.23
N ARG A 49 1.98 2.62 -4.80
CA ARG A 49 0.76 2.11 -4.14
C ARG A 49 0.07 0.97 -4.89
N PRO A 50 -0.11 1.00 -6.22
CA PRO A 50 -0.72 -0.12 -6.92
C PRO A 50 0.09 -1.41 -6.75
N GLN A 51 1.42 -1.34 -6.77
CA GLN A 51 2.29 -2.52 -6.57
C GLN A 51 2.16 -3.07 -5.15
N VAL A 52 2.17 -2.18 -4.14
CA VAL A 52 2.07 -2.57 -2.73
C VAL A 52 0.68 -3.10 -2.39
N GLN A 53 -0.38 -2.41 -2.82
CA GLN A 53 -1.77 -2.83 -2.60
C GLN A 53 -2.06 -4.16 -3.28
N THR A 54 -1.54 -4.38 -4.49
CA THR A 54 -1.71 -5.65 -5.21
C THR A 54 -1.02 -6.78 -4.49
N GLN A 55 0.24 -6.63 -4.05
CA GLN A 55 0.94 -7.68 -3.30
C GLN A 55 0.22 -8.04 -1.99
N VAL A 56 -0.21 -7.06 -1.20
CA VAL A 56 -0.94 -7.35 0.05
C VAL A 56 -2.28 -8.04 -0.25
N PHE A 57 -2.97 -7.62 -1.29
CA PHE A 57 -4.22 -8.27 -1.69
C PHE A 57 -3.99 -9.67 -2.27
N GLU A 58 -2.91 -9.91 -3.01
CA GLU A 58 -2.53 -11.22 -3.53
C GLU A 58 -2.20 -12.18 -2.37
N TYR A 59 -1.41 -11.73 -1.39
CA TYR A 59 -1.15 -12.49 -0.16
C TYR A 59 -2.44 -12.90 0.56
N TYR A 60 -3.40 -11.99 0.61
CA TYR A 60 -4.70 -12.23 1.21
C TYR A 60 -5.58 -13.19 0.38
N ALA A 61 -5.74 -12.91 -0.91
CA ALA A 61 -6.74 -13.55 -1.76
C ALA A 61 -6.26 -14.85 -2.42
N ASP A 62 -4.97 -14.91 -2.77
CA ASP A 62 -4.39 -16.03 -3.53
C ASP A 62 -3.54 -16.93 -2.63
N TYR A 63 -2.75 -16.36 -1.71
CA TYR A 63 -1.97 -17.13 -0.74
C TYR A 63 -2.72 -17.44 0.56
N MET A 64 -3.95 -16.94 0.69
CA MET A 64 -4.85 -17.26 1.81
C MET A 64 -4.28 -16.90 3.19
N LEU A 65 -3.40 -15.89 3.25
CA LEU A 65 -2.94 -15.33 4.52
C LEU A 65 -4.05 -14.49 5.17
N GLU A 66 -4.10 -14.46 6.50
CA GLU A 66 -4.96 -13.48 7.17
C GLU A 66 -4.44 -12.05 6.93
N ILE A 67 -5.30 -11.04 7.11
CA ILE A 67 -4.98 -9.68 6.66
C ILE A 67 -3.77 -9.07 7.38
N ASP A 68 -3.53 -9.46 8.64
CA ASP A 68 -2.36 -9.05 9.43
C ASP A 68 -1.08 -9.72 8.92
N GLU A 69 -1.14 -11.02 8.62
CA GLU A 69 -0.05 -11.76 8.00
C GLU A 69 0.29 -11.21 6.61
N ALA A 70 -0.72 -10.87 5.80
CA ALA A 70 -0.55 -10.29 4.47
C ALA A 70 0.15 -8.92 4.51
N VAL A 71 -0.13 -8.07 5.50
CA VAL A 71 0.57 -6.79 5.70
C VAL A 71 2.01 -7.03 6.21
N TYR A 72 2.19 -8.03 7.07
CA TYR A 72 3.50 -8.41 7.62
C TYR A 72 4.42 -9.01 6.56
N ALA A 73 3.86 -9.72 5.59
CA ALA A 73 4.58 -10.41 4.53
C ALA A 73 5.58 -9.47 3.81
N PRO A 74 6.75 -10.00 3.41
CA PRO A 74 7.78 -9.19 2.79
C PRO A 74 7.38 -8.76 1.38
N ARG A 75 7.73 -7.54 0.98
CA ARG A 75 7.34 -6.95 -0.30
C ARG A 75 8.54 -6.55 -1.14
N PHE A 76 8.29 -6.30 -2.42
CA PHE A 76 9.20 -5.64 -3.32
C PHE A 76 8.47 -4.59 -4.15
N VAL A 77 9.19 -3.61 -4.67
CA VAL A 77 8.64 -2.60 -5.58
C VAL A 77 9.64 -2.32 -6.68
N LEU A 78 9.14 -2.07 -7.89
CA LEU A 78 9.93 -1.55 -9.00
C LEU A 78 9.80 -0.03 -9.01
N SER A 79 10.91 0.66 -8.74
CA SER A 79 11.03 2.11 -8.78
C SER A 79 11.94 2.51 -9.93
N GLY A 80 11.36 3.10 -10.98
CA GLY A 80 12.06 3.33 -12.25
C GLY A 80 12.53 2.01 -12.87
N ALA A 81 13.84 1.81 -12.93
CA ALA A 81 14.47 0.59 -13.46
C ALA A 81 15.08 -0.30 -12.35
N THR A 82 14.85 0.02 -11.08
CA THR A 82 15.48 -0.66 -9.94
C THR A 82 14.44 -1.33 -9.05
N PHE A 83 14.72 -2.57 -8.64
CA PHE A 83 13.94 -3.24 -7.61
C PHE A 83 14.41 -2.82 -6.23
N VAL A 84 13.47 -2.44 -5.37
CA VAL A 84 13.65 -2.37 -3.94
C VAL A 84 12.98 -3.59 -3.34
N VAL A 85 13.77 -4.49 -2.76
CA VAL A 85 13.31 -5.78 -2.24
C VAL A 85 13.60 -5.84 -0.76
N GLU A 86 12.62 -6.18 0.07
CA GLU A 86 12.88 -6.42 1.49
C GLU A 86 13.83 -7.60 1.70
N ARG A 87 14.78 -7.45 2.64
CA ARG A 87 15.73 -8.52 3.00
C ARG A 87 15.10 -9.87 3.32
N ARG A 88 13.86 -9.86 3.82
CA ARG A 88 13.10 -11.04 4.22
C ARG A 88 12.63 -11.93 3.05
N LEU A 89 12.56 -11.40 1.82
CA LEU A 89 12.26 -12.22 0.63
C LEU A 89 13.41 -13.17 0.27
N GLY A 90 14.65 -12.85 0.68
CA GLY A 90 15.84 -13.62 0.32
C GLY A 90 16.10 -13.65 -1.20
N GLY A 91 17.02 -14.51 -1.63
CA GLY A 91 17.32 -14.75 -3.05
C GLY A 91 18.50 -13.96 -3.63
N ILE A 92 18.55 -13.86 -4.95
CA ILE A 92 19.67 -13.30 -5.74
C ILE A 92 19.57 -11.77 -5.96
N PHE A 93 18.57 -11.11 -5.37
CA PHE A 93 18.36 -9.67 -5.53
C PHE A 93 19.17 -8.88 -4.51
N THR A 94 19.61 -7.68 -4.89
CA THR A 94 20.19 -6.72 -3.95
C THR A 94 19.11 -6.36 -2.92
N ALA A 95 19.24 -6.90 -1.71
CA ALA A 95 18.30 -6.68 -0.63
C ALA A 95 18.42 -5.25 -0.09
N GLY A 96 17.29 -4.56 0.00
CA GLY A 96 17.14 -3.41 0.89
C GLY A 96 17.13 -3.85 2.36
N ASP A 97 16.82 -2.93 3.26
CA ASP A 97 16.83 -3.24 4.69
C ASP A 97 15.69 -4.18 5.12
N TYR A 98 15.85 -4.76 6.31
CA TYR A 98 14.80 -5.54 6.97
C TYR A 98 13.65 -4.61 7.35
N MET A 99 12.42 -4.95 6.94
CA MET A 99 11.23 -4.12 7.22
C MET A 99 11.39 -2.67 6.71
N THR A 100 11.99 -2.47 5.54
CA THR A 100 12.16 -1.12 4.99
C THR A 100 10.80 -0.46 4.67
N PRO A 101 10.56 0.81 5.06
CA PRO A 101 9.35 1.54 4.68
C PRO A 101 9.32 1.92 3.19
N GLU A 102 10.41 1.73 2.44
CA GLU A 102 10.48 2.02 1.00
C GLU A 102 9.52 1.17 0.16
N VAL A 103 9.16 -0.02 0.66
CA VAL A 103 8.12 -0.89 0.08
C VAL A 103 6.70 -0.51 0.53
N GLY A 104 6.53 0.69 1.07
CA GLY A 104 5.26 1.26 1.49
C GLY A 104 4.86 0.88 2.91
N ILE A 105 4.07 1.77 3.53
CA ILE A 105 3.48 1.57 4.85
C ILE A 105 1.98 1.36 4.67
N VAL A 106 1.49 0.18 5.06
CA VAL A 106 0.12 -0.27 4.82
C VAL A 106 -0.74 -0.17 6.09
N GLN A 107 -1.97 0.31 5.93
CA GLN A 107 -3.00 0.19 6.95
C GLN A 107 -4.14 -0.60 6.34
N ALA A 108 -4.60 -1.63 7.04
CA ALA A 108 -5.64 -2.51 6.53
C ALA A 108 -6.77 -2.74 7.52
N LEU A 109 -7.96 -2.98 7.00
CA LEU A 109 -9.14 -3.36 7.76
C LEU A 109 -9.85 -4.49 7.03
N LYS A 110 -10.02 -5.62 7.71
CA LYS A 110 -10.94 -6.68 7.32
C LYS A 110 -12.19 -6.58 8.18
N LYS A 111 -13.36 -6.61 7.57
CA LYS A 111 -14.68 -6.68 8.20
C LYS A 111 -15.32 -8.00 7.81
N THR A 112 -15.88 -8.69 8.78
CA THR A 112 -16.75 -9.86 8.61
C THR A 112 -18.04 -9.66 9.40
N ASP A 113 -18.97 -10.60 9.31
CA ASP A 113 -20.17 -10.61 10.16
C ASP A 113 -19.83 -10.78 11.66
N ASN A 114 -18.66 -11.33 11.98
CA ASN A 114 -18.22 -11.62 13.35
C ASN A 114 -17.32 -10.53 13.97
N GLY A 115 -17.02 -9.46 13.22
CA GLY A 115 -16.20 -8.35 13.73
C GLY A 115 -15.17 -7.83 12.73
N TYR A 116 -14.13 -7.21 13.26
CA TYR A 116 -13.11 -6.47 12.51
C TYR A 116 -11.71 -6.94 12.89
N ILE A 117 -10.82 -6.99 11.89
CA ILE A 117 -9.38 -7.10 12.08
C ILE A 117 -8.77 -5.83 11.49
N ALA A 118 -8.19 -4.98 12.34
CA ALA A 118 -7.51 -3.75 11.94
C ALA A 118 -6.00 -3.95 12.10
N VAL A 119 -5.22 -3.52 11.10
CA VAL A 119 -3.79 -3.79 11.02
C VAL A 119 -3.04 -2.49 10.76
N ALA A 120 -2.03 -2.22 11.59
CA ALA A 120 -1.04 -1.19 11.34
C ALA A 120 0.30 -1.82 10.92
N ASP A 121 0.90 -1.31 9.83
CA ASP A 121 2.18 -1.82 9.35
C ASP A 121 3.28 -1.68 10.41
N PRO A 122 4.03 -2.76 10.73
CA PRO A 122 5.21 -2.67 11.60
C PRO A 122 6.39 -1.90 10.97
N ARG A 123 6.33 -1.52 9.69
CA ARG A 123 7.34 -0.67 9.03
C ARG A 123 7.24 0.81 9.42
N SER A 124 6.30 1.17 10.32
CA SER A 124 6.07 2.52 10.82
C SER A 124 5.45 2.47 12.22
N GLU A 125 5.39 3.61 12.91
CA GLU A 125 4.78 3.79 14.24
C GLU A 125 3.23 3.84 14.22
N GLY A 126 2.58 3.12 13.31
CA GLY A 126 1.12 3.10 13.19
C GLY A 126 0.46 2.32 14.34
N VAL A 127 -0.80 2.62 14.65
CA VAL A 127 -1.58 1.89 15.66
C VAL A 127 -2.97 1.55 15.15
N ALA A 128 -3.43 0.33 15.46
CA ALA A 128 -4.81 -0.11 15.27
C ALA A 128 -5.45 -0.28 16.66
N LEU A 129 -6.56 0.40 16.90
CA LEU A 129 -7.26 0.38 18.19
C LEU A 129 -8.72 -0.01 17.98
N SER A 130 -9.22 -0.88 18.85
CA SER A 130 -10.65 -1.17 18.97
C SER A 130 -11.30 -0.24 20.00
N LEU A 131 -12.48 0.27 19.69
CA LEU A 131 -13.35 0.92 20.68
C LEU A 131 -14.41 -0.09 21.12
N ALA A 132 -14.55 -0.26 22.43
CA ALA A 132 -15.55 -1.10 23.07
C ALA A 132 -16.91 -0.39 23.19
#